data_AF-A0AAV2U0W8-F1
#
_entry.id   AF-A0AAV2U0W8-F1
#
_cell.length_a   1.000
_cell.length_b   1.000
_cell.length_c   1.000
_cell.angle_alpha   90.00
_cell.angle_beta   90.00
_cell.angle_gamma   90.00
#
_symmetry.space_group_name_H-M   'P 1'
#
loop_
_entity.id
_entity.type
_entity.pdbx_description
1 polymer ?
#
loop_
_entity_poly.entity_id
_entity_poly.type
_entity_poly.pdbx_seq_one_letter_code
_entity_poly.pdbx_strand_id
1 'polypeptide(L)'
;MLNPQPDTKEDSSSPDETSNSQNGPESHPEPPAPETTELQAGNVRPLFGEGSAAPTPRGSKTAKSSDVDPDARIIRRIIAEDPNYNLATVAPLTDLCLKQCIENFEFNSSVITHLDDRQRRRLLDAIAPDLPLKVTSHVIGEDPYWARACHERWPVVDLSRHGGSWKRAFFERMLEDAIETFVPGHTYAPRLEECVSYAAPYVHHLDIRQLLPPLREQPKDKDEGSEGESDSEQSSEPQAVDHLDLGPVLSKLNELEKLALCFTVKKCGMNFDWSVFQFTGRDCLNLSRAIQQHPRLRELHLTRQVPALLMTN
;
A
#
# COMPACT_ATOMS: atom_id res chain seq x y z
N MET A 1 -59.09 -9.08 30.17
CA MET A 1 -58.97 -9.01 31.64
C MET A 1 -57.59 -9.55 31.99
N LEU A 2 -56.71 -8.92 32.72
CA LEU A 2 -56.60 -7.57 33.27
C LEU A 2 -55.12 -7.52 33.68
N ASN A 3 -54.38 -6.49 33.26
CA ASN A 3 -53.17 -6.10 33.98
C ASN A 3 -53.60 -5.66 35.40
N PRO A 4 -52.70 -5.65 36.40
CA PRO A 4 -51.98 -4.39 36.61
C PRO A 4 -50.56 -4.52 37.18
N GLN A 5 -49.66 -3.63 36.73
CA GLN A 5 -48.61 -3.01 37.56
C GLN A 5 -49.24 -2.01 38.55
N PRO A 6 -48.53 -1.57 39.61
CA PRO A 6 -47.84 -0.26 39.55
C PRO A 6 -46.48 -0.25 40.29
N ASP A 7 -45.44 0.41 39.75
CA ASP A 7 -44.97 1.80 40.01
C ASP A 7 -44.30 1.98 41.38
N THR A 8 -43.26 2.77 41.64
CA THR A 8 -42.42 3.81 40.98
C THR A 8 -41.28 4.09 42.01
N LYS A 9 -40.14 4.76 41.80
CA LYS A 9 -39.90 6.15 41.34
C LYS A 9 -38.38 6.42 41.46
N GLU A 10 -37.71 6.90 40.41
CA GLU A 10 -37.20 8.28 40.22
C GLU A 10 -35.97 8.64 41.08
N ASP A 11 -34.85 9.02 40.44
CA ASP A 11 -34.57 10.45 40.32
C ASP A 11 -33.67 10.79 39.12
N SER A 12 -33.84 12.03 38.68
CA SER A 12 -33.41 12.66 37.44
C SER A 12 -32.39 13.76 37.70
N SER A 13 -31.57 14.12 36.71
CA SER A 13 -31.29 15.54 36.36
C SER A 13 -30.26 15.69 35.23
N SER A 14 -30.72 16.31 34.15
CA SER A 14 -29.97 17.26 33.29
C SER A 14 -30.64 18.63 33.50
N PRO A 15 -30.04 19.79 33.18
CA PRO A 15 -29.94 20.24 31.76
C PRO A 15 -28.79 21.21 31.44
N ASP A 16 -28.50 21.46 30.15
CA ASP A 16 -28.76 22.76 29.47
C ASP A 16 -27.97 22.91 28.16
N GLU A 17 -28.68 23.36 27.12
CA GLU A 17 -28.12 23.92 25.88
C GLU A 17 -27.99 25.44 25.99
N THR A 18 -26.97 26.04 25.37
CA THR A 18 -27.13 27.26 24.54
C THR A 18 -25.88 27.57 23.72
N SER A 19 -26.13 27.94 22.47
CA SER A 19 -25.24 28.36 21.39
C SER A 19 -24.50 29.69 21.66
N ASN A 20 -23.29 29.89 21.10
CA ASN A 20 -23.01 30.93 20.08
C ASN A 20 -21.56 30.89 19.55
N SER A 21 -21.40 31.30 18.30
CA SER A 21 -20.20 31.34 17.44
C SER A 21 -19.22 32.48 17.75
N GLN A 22 -17.94 32.30 17.35
CA GLN A 22 -17.13 33.12 16.40
C GLN A 22 -15.64 33.34 16.76
N ASN A 23 -14.80 33.17 15.72
CA ASN A 23 -13.42 33.66 15.48
C ASN A 23 -12.31 32.98 16.30
N GLY A 24 -11.16 32.55 15.79
CA GLY A 24 -10.37 32.79 14.57
C GLY A 24 -8.94 32.29 14.87
N PRO A 25 -8.02 32.20 13.90
CA PRO A 25 -7.12 31.04 13.72
C PRO A 25 -5.64 31.31 14.07
N GLU A 26 -4.82 30.23 14.16
CA GLU A 26 -3.36 30.13 13.89
C GLU A 26 -2.83 28.81 14.49
N SER A 27 -1.84 28.06 13.97
CA SER A 27 -1.09 28.00 12.72
C SER A 27 -0.28 26.68 12.75
N HIS A 28 -0.22 25.95 11.63
CA HIS A 28 0.78 24.89 11.39
C HIS A 28 1.79 25.41 10.35
N PRO A 29 3.10 25.15 10.49
CA PRO A 29 4.10 25.68 9.59
C PRO A 29 4.26 24.84 8.31
N GLU A 30 4.36 25.53 7.18
CA GLU A 30 4.67 25.04 5.83
C GLU A 30 6.18 25.22 5.54
N PRO A 31 6.85 24.29 4.84
CA PRO A 31 8.25 24.44 4.43
C PRO A 31 8.42 25.17 3.08
N PRO A 32 9.54 25.89 2.86
CA PRO A 32 9.68 26.84 1.75
C PRO A 32 10.18 26.24 0.42
N ALA A 33 9.82 26.92 -0.67
CA ALA A 33 10.28 26.70 -2.04
C ALA A 33 11.73 27.22 -2.27
N PRO A 34 12.46 26.68 -3.26
CA PRO A 34 13.84 27.09 -3.54
C PRO A 34 13.96 28.35 -4.41
N GLU A 35 14.84 29.27 -3.97
CA GLU A 35 15.30 30.45 -4.69
C GLU A 35 16.27 30.11 -5.83
N THR A 36 16.03 30.76 -6.98
CA THR A 36 16.96 30.89 -8.10
C THR A 36 18.07 31.89 -7.79
N THR A 37 19.33 31.54 -8.07
CA THR A 37 20.47 32.48 -8.05
C THR A 37 21.19 32.43 -9.40
N GLU A 38 21.17 33.56 -10.10
CA GLU A 38 22.04 33.86 -11.25
C GLU A 38 23.45 34.21 -10.79
N LEU A 39 24.48 33.72 -11.50
CA LEU A 39 25.83 34.29 -11.48
C LEU A 39 26.44 34.30 -12.89
N GLN A 40 27.19 35.38 -13.13
CA GLN A 40 27.65 35.97 -14.38
C GLN A 40 28.85 35.29 -15.06
N ALA A 41 28.80 35.36 -16.41
CA ALA A 41 29.81 35.78 -17.41
C ALA A 41 31.33 35.51 -17.22
N GLY A 42 31.96 35.06 -18.32
CA GLY A 42 33.36 35.40 -18.63
C GLY A 42 34.06 34.60 -19.76
N ASN A 43 34.23 35.25 -20.94
CA ASN A 43 35.29 35.11 -21.98
C ASN A 43 35.49 33.76 -22.71
N VAL A 44 35.78 33.63 -24.02
CA VAL A 44 36.76 34.30 -24.93
C VAL A 44 36.28 34.20 -26.41
N ARG A 45 36.82 35.09 -27.28
CA ARG A 45 36.47 35.42 -28.69
C ARG A 45 37.12 34.48 -29.77
N PRO A 46 37.20 34.83 -31.08
CA PRO A 46 36.43 34.22 -32.19
C PRO A 46 37.33 33.61 -33.29
N LEU A 47 36.75 33.02 -34.36
CA LEU A 47 37.54 32.58 -35.53
C LEU A 47 36.77 32.80 -36.85
N PHE A 48 37.29 33.75 -37.65
CA PHE A 48 36.99 34.07 -39.07
C PHE A 48 35.61 34.67 -39.41
N GLY A 49 35.44 35.70 -40.24
CA GLY A 49 36.36 36.46 -41.10
C GLY A 49 35.59 36.97 -42.33
N GLU A 50 35.52 38.31 -42.51
CA GLU A 50 35.27 39.11 -43.72
C GLU A 50 34.05 38.78 -44.65
N GLY A 51 33.29 39.73 -45.20
CA GLY A 51 33.63 41.10 -45.58
C GLY A 51 32.42 41.94 -46.04
N SER A 52 32.60 43.24 -45.84
CA SER A 52 32.11 44.44 -46.53
C SER A 52 31.03 44.33 -47.64
N ALA A 53 29.94 45.10 -47.48
CA ALA A 53 29.58 46.19 -48.42
C ALA A 53 28.37 47.01 -47.91
N ALA A 54 28.59 48.31 -47.72
CA ALA A 54 27.57 49.39 -47.64
C ALA A 54 27.01 49.68 -49.06
N PRO A 55 26.03 50.60 -49.33
CA PRO A 55 25.58 51.73 -48.50
C PRO A 55 24.06 52.10 -48.51
N THR A 56 23.70 52.98 -47.57
CA THR A 56 22.52 53.88 -47.55
C THR A 56 22.55 54.93 -48.69
N PRO A 57 21.43 55.56 -49.11
CA PRO A 57 20.97 56.84 -48.50
C PRO A 57 19.43 56.99 -48.47
N ARG A 58 18.80 57.53 -47.42
CA ARG A 58 18.62 58.95 -47.02
C ARG A 58 17.98 59.86 -48.09
N GLY A 59 16.71 60.23 -47.87
CA GLY A 59 15.99 61.35 -48.50
C GLY A 59 14.73 61.69 -47.68
N SER A 60 14.84 62.51 -46.63
CA SER A 60 14.44 63.94 -46.53
C SER A 60 13.01 64.32 -46.96
N LYS A 61 12.27 64.91 -45.99
CA LYS A 61 11.31 66.04 -46.06
C LYS A 61 9.80 65.76 -45.98
N THR A 62 9.26 66.01 -44.78
CA THR A 62 8.14 66.94 -44.42
C THR A 62 7.00 67.18 -45.42
N ALA A 63 5.74 66.95 -45.00
CA ALA A 63 4.79 67.99 -44.59
C ALA A 63 3.37 67.42 -44.29
N LYS A 64 2.65 68.11 -43.41
CA LYS A 64 1.26 67.91 -42.96
C LYS A 64 0.25 67.88 -44.12
N SER A 65 -0.78 67.05 -44.01
CA SER A 65 -2.17 67.49 -43.76
C SER A 65 -3.13 66.31 -43.65
N SER A 66 -4.11 66.47 -42.79
CA SER A 66 -5.30 65.65 -42.60
C SER A 66 -6.06 65.44 -43.91
N ASP A 67 -6.40 64.19 -44.20
CA ASP A 67 -7.68 63.84 -44.84
C ASP A 67 -8.08 62.43 -44.38
N VAL A 68 -9.31 62.35 -43.89
CA VAL A 68 -9.97 61.11 -43.49
C VAL A 68 -10.36 60.39 -44.79
N ASP A 69 -9.65 59.31 -45.10
CA ASP A 69 -9.98 58.44 -46.23
C ASP A 69 -11.19 57.58 -45.87
N PRO A 70 -12.33 57.70 -46.58
CA PRO A 70 -13.55 56.95 -46.27
C PRO A 70 -13.52 55.51 -46.82
N ASP A 71 -12.39 55.04 -47.35
CA ASP A 71 -12.23 53.67 -47.84
C ASP A 71 -11.30 52.85 -46.94
N ALA A 72 -11.57 52.90 -45.62
CA ALA A 72 -11.10 51.90 -44.66
C ALA A 72 -11.80 50.57 -44.94
N ARG A 73 -11.53 49.98 -46.11
CA ARG A 73 -11.71 48.57 -46.36
C ARG A 73 -11.01 47.89 -45.21
N ILE A 74 -11.78 47.18 -44.40
CA ILE A 74 -11.25 46.33 -43.35
C ILE A 74 -10.42 45.27 -44.09
N ILE A 75 -9.14 45.56 -44.31
CA ILE A 75 -8.20 44.63 -44.88
C ILE A 75 -8.06 43.56 -43.80
N ARG A 76 -8.71 42.41 -44.02
CA ARG A 76 -8.45 41.22 -43.23
C ARG A 76 -6.97 40.93 -43.35
N ARG A 77 -6.22 41.14 -42.27
CA ARG A 77 -4.81 40.85 -42.20
C ARG A 77 -4.67 39.33 -42.18
N ILE A 78 -4.50 38.72 -43.35
CA ILE A 78 -4.18 37.30 -43.45
C ILE A 78 -2.72 37.16 -43.03
N ILE A 79 -2.51 36.67 -41.82
CA ILE A 79 -1.19 36.30 -41.33
C ILE A 79 -0.97 34.88 -41.85
N ALA A 80 0.04 34.70 -42.69
CA ALA A 80 0.47 33.36 -43.11
C ALA A 80 0.86 32.57 -41.86
N GLU A 81 0.42 31.31 -41.78
CA GLU A 81 0.78 30.39 -40.71
C GLU A 81 2.31 30.41 -40.55
N ASP A 82 2.78 30.76 -39.35
CA ASP A 82 4.21 30.87 -39.07
C ASP A 82 4.85 29.47 -39.25
N PRO A 83 5.79 29.30 -40.20
CA PRO A 83 6.40 27.99 -40.48
C PRO A 83 7.21 27.43 -39.31
N ASN A 84 7.58 28.28 -38.34
CA ASN A 84 8.25 27.89 -37.10
C ASN A 84 7.26 27.69 -35.94
N TYR A 85 5.97 27.99 -36.14
CA TYR A 85 4.90 27.76 -35.16
C TYR A 85 4.42 26.30 -35.22
N ASN A 86 5.35 25.39 -34.94
CA ASN A 86 5.00 24.02 -34.63
C ASN A 86 4.80 23.95 -33.11
N LEU A 87 3.62 24.37 -32.65
CA LEU A 87 3.17 24.06 -31.29
C LEU A 87 3.35 22.56 -31.11
N ALA A 88 4.16 22.13 -30.13
CA ALA A 88 4.34 20.73 -29.81
C ALA A 88 2.98 20.03 -29.88
N THR A 89 2.84 19.04 -30.77
CA THR A 89 1.57 18.39 -31.04
C THR A 89 0.95 17.96 -29.72
N VAL A 90 -0.17 18.60 -29.37
CA VAL A 90 -0.86 18.36 -28.11
C VAL A 90 -1.30 16.89 -28.09
N ALA A 91 -1.01 16.19 -26.99
CA ALA A 91 -1.42 14.80 -26.83
C ALA A 91 -2.94 14.69 -27.03
N PRO A 92 -3.43 13.60 -27.67
CA PRO A 92 -4.86 13.44 -27.88
C PRO A 92 -5.58 13.39 -26.52
N LEU A 93 -6.82 13.87 -26.49
CA LEU A 93 -7.62 13.91 -25.26
C LEU A 93 -7.69 12.54 -24.57
N THR A 94 -7.78 11.46 -25.36
CA THR A 94 -7.78 10.08 -24.86
C THR A 94 -6.53 9.73 -24.05
N ASP A 95 -5.34 10.17 -24.49
CA ASP A 95 -4.09 9.90 -23.77
C ASP A 95 -4.00 10.72 -22.48
N LEU A 96 -4.48 11.97 -22.50
CA LEU A 96 -4.56 12.81 -21.30
C LEU A 96 -5.53 12.22 -20.27
N CYS A 97 -6.71 11.79 -20.71
CA CYS A 97 -7.69 11.13 -19.85
C CYS A 97 -7.14 9.82 -19.28
N LEU A 98 -6.50 9.00 -20.11
CA LEU A 98 -5.92 7.73 -19.67
C LEU A 98 -4.81 7.95 -18.64
N LYS A 99 -3.94 8.95 -18.86
CA LYS A 99 -2.92 9.34 -17.89
C LYS A 99 -3.55 9.70 -16.54
N GLN A 100 -4.59 10.53 -16.55
CA GLN A 100 -5.30 10.88 -15.31
C GLN A 100 -5.92 9.64 -14.63
N CYS A 101 -6.45 8.69 -15.41
CA CYS A 101 -7.00 7.44 -14.88
C CYS A 101 -5.93 6.57 -14.22
N ILE A 102 -4.71 6.52 -14.77
CA ILE A 102 -3.58 5.79 -14.19
C ILE A 102 -3.18 6.43 -12.86
N GLU A 103 -3.00 7.75 -12.84
CA GLU A 103 -2.57 8.49 -11.66
C GLU A 103 -3.59 8.44 -10.51
N ASN A 104 -4.88 8.33 -10.83
CA ASN A 104 -5.98 8.30 -9.84
C ASN A 104 -6.63 6.93 -9.70
N PHE A 105 -5.98 5.87 -10.17
CA PHE A 105 -6.55 4.53 -10.16
C PHE A 105 -6.89 4.06 -8.73
N GLU A 106 -6.12 4.49 -7.72
CA GLU A 106 -6.37 4.18 -6.31
C GLU A 106 -7.74 4.68 -5.82
N PHE A 107 -8.17 5.85 -6.30
CA PHE A 107 -9.42 6.49 -5.88
C PHE A 107 -10.60 6.10 -6.78
N ASN A 108 -10.34 5.78 -8.05
CA ASN A 108 -11.39 5.51 -9.05
C ASN A 108 -11.08 4.26 -9.89
N SER A 109 -11.05 3.10 -9.25
CA SER A 109 -10.74 1.83 -9.92
C SER A 109 -11.87 1.29 -10.79
N SER A 110 -13.11 1.71 -10.58
CA SER A 110 -14.26 1.33 -11.39
C SER A 110 -14.12 1.78 -12.85
N VAL A 111 -13.27 2.78 -13.12
CA VAL A 111 -12.96 3.26 -14.47
C VAL A 111 -12.55 2.13 -15.41
N ILE A 112 -11.88 1.08 -14.90
CA ILE A 112 -11.41 -0.04 -15.71
C ILE A 112 -12.52 -0.76 -16.47
N THR A 113 -13.74 -0.75 -15.92
CA THR A 113 -14.92 -1.42 -16.50
C THR A 113 -15.47 -0.69 -17.72
N HIS A 114 -15.13 0.58 -17.87
CA HIS A 114 -15.58 1.44 -18.97
C HIS A 114 -14.54 1.58 -20.09
N LEU A 115 -13.32 1.05 -19.90
CA LEU A 115 -12.23 1.14 -20.87
C LEU A 115 -12.34 0.03 -21.92
N ASP A 116 -11.91 0.34 -23.15
CA ASP A 116 -11.71 -0.69 -24.17
C ASP A 116 -10.48 -1.57 -23.84
N ASP A 117 -10.32 -2.70 -24.53
CA ASP A 117 -9.22 -3.65 -24.26
C ASP A 117 -7.82 -3.08 -24.49
N ARG A 118 -7.68 -2.03 -25.31
CA ARG A 118 -6.39 -1.40 -25.59
C ARG A 118 -6.01 -0.42 -24.48
N GLN A 119 -6.97 0.39 -24.05
CA GLN A 119 -6.85 1.33 -22.95
C GLN A 119 -6.67 0.59 -21.63
N ARG A 120 -7.45 -0.48 -21.40
CA ARG A 120 -7.33 -1.34 -20.22
C ARG A 120 -5.92 -1.95 -20.10
N ARG A 121 -5.37 -2.49 -21.20
CA ARG A 121 -3.98 -2.99 -21.20
C ARG A 121 -2.97 -1.89 -20.90
N ARG A 122 -3.06 -0.74 -21.58
CA ARG A 122 -2.16 0.40 -21.32
C ARG A 122 -2.24 0.88 -19.87
N LEU A 123 -3.43 0.90 -19.28
CA LEU A 123 -3.64 1.24 -17.88
C LEU A 123 -2.99 0.19 -16.97
N LEU A 124 -3.33 -1.09 -17.15
CA LEU A 124 -2.79 -2.18 -16.33
C LEU A 124 -1.27 -2.33 -16.43
N ASP A 125 -0.67 -2.02 -17.58
CA ASP A 125 0.78 -2.00 -17.78
C ASP A 125 1.46 -0.82 -17.06
N ALA A 126 0.76 0.30 -16.90
CA ALA A 126 1.30 1.54 -16.34
C ALA A 126 1.06 1.71 -14.83
N ILE A 127 0.02 1.08 -14.27
CA ILE A 127 -0.26 1.18 -12.82
C ILE A 127 0.83 0.54 -11.97
N ALA A 128 1.00 1.09 -10.77
CA ALA A 128 2.01 0.64 -9.84
C ALA A 128 1.68 -0.78 -9.26
N PRO A 129 2.67 -1.68 -9.18
CA PRO A 129 2.48 -3.03 -8.65
C PRO A 129 2.23 -3.09 -7.12
N ASP A 130 2.41 -1.99 -6.40
CA ASP A 130 2.27 -1.87 -4.94
C ASP A 130 0.92 -1.29 -4.48
N LEU A 131 -0.04 -1.14 -5.39
CA LEU A 131 -1.37 -0.58 -5.09
C LEU A 131 -2.13 -1.35 -3.99
N PRO A 132 -2.99 -0.65 -3.21
CA PRO A 132 -3.76 -1.27 -2.13
C PRO A 132 -4.71 -2.38 -2.62
N LEU A 133 -4.76 -3.49 -1.87
CA LEU A 133 -5.58 -4.67 -2.20
C LEU A 133 -7.08 -4.36 -2.32
N LYS A 134 -7.58 -3.41 -1.52
CA LYS A 134 -8.97 -2.96 -1.58
C LYS A 134 -9.37 -2.48 -2.99
N VAL A 135 -8.39 -1.97 -3.74
CA VAL A 135 -8.58 -1.40 -5.08
C VAL A 135 -8.33 -2.45 -6.16
N THR A 136 -7.37 -3.34 -5.95
CA THR A 136 -6.88 -4.26 -7.00
C THR A 136 -7.52 -5.65 -6.94
N SER A 137 -7.85 -6.16 -5.75
CA SER A 137 -8.22 -7.57 -5.52
C SER A 137 -9.41 -8.05 -6.33
N HIS A 138 -10.54 -7.34 -6.29
CA HIS A 138 -11.76 -7.73 -7.00
C HIS A 138 -11.90 -7.09 -8.38
N VAL A 139 -11.09 -6.05 -8.66
CA VAL A 139 -11.17 -5.27 -9.89
C VAL A 139 -10.28 -5.84 -10.99
N ILE A 140 -9.05 -6.24 -10.64
CA ILE A 140 -8.09 -6.80 -11.60
C ILE A 140 -8.24 -8.32 -11.59
N GLY A 141 -8.62 -8.89 -12.73
CA GLY A 141 -8.72 -10.34 -12.95
C GLY A 141 -7.36 -11.03 -13.02
N GLU A 142 -7.27 -12.19 -13.69
CA GLU A 142 -5.98 -12.77 -14.04
C GLU A 142 -5.32 -11.92 -15.15
N ASP A 143 -4.20 -11.29 -14.84
CA ASP A 143 -3.57 -10.28 -15.68
C ASP A 143 -2.05 -10.22 -15.42
N PRO A 144 -1.21 -9.86 -16.43
CA PRO A 144 0.23 -9.64 -16.26
C PRO A 144 0.61 -8.66 -15.14
N TYR A 145 -0.31 -7.77 -14.73
CA TYR A 145 -0.17 -6.96 -13.52
C TYR A 145 0.31 -7.78 -12.31
N TRP A 146 -0.31 -8.93 -12.04
CA TRP A 146 0.04 -9.76 -10.88
C TRP A 146 1.42 -10.39 -10.99
N ALA A 147 1.91 -10.65 -12.21
CA ALA A 147 3.29 -11.10 -12.42
C ALA A 147 4.28 -10.00 -12.01
N ARG A 148 4.00 -8.74 -12.36
CA ARG A 148 4.83 -7.60 -11.92
C ARG A 148 4.79 -7.43 -10.41
N ALA A 149 3.59 -7.46 -9.81
CA ALA A 149 3.39 -7.36 -8.36
C ALA A 149 4.09 -8.50 -7.59
N CYS A 150 4.06 -9.71 -8.16
CA CYS A 150 4.81 -10.84 -7.63
C CYS A 150 6.32 -10.60 -7.66
N HIS A 151 6.87 -10.19 -8.81
CA HIS A 151 8.31 -10.01 -8.98
C HIS A 151 8.88 -8.82 -8.21
N GLU A 152 8.08 -7.79 -7.93
CA GLU A 152 8.48 -6.69 -7.07
C GLU A 152 8.71 -7.14 -5.62
N ARG A 153 7.84 -8.01 -5.11
CA ARG A 153 7.90 -8.48 -3.71
C ARG A 153 8.78 -9.71 -3.53
N TRP A 154 8.77 -10.62 -4.50
CA TRP A 154 9.46 -11.91 -4.42
C TRP A 154 10.30 -12.16 -5.68
N PRO A 155 11.62 -12.33 -5.54
CA PRO A 155 12.51 -12.55 -6.68
C PRO A 155 12.19 -13.82 -7.48
N VAL A 156 11.73 -14.87 -6.80
CA VAL A 156 11.43 -16.18 -7.41
C VAL A 156 10.06 -16.64 -6.96
N VAL A 157 9.19 -16.98 -7.92
CA VAL A 157 7.83 -17.48 -7.70
C VAL A 157 7.62 -18.74 -8.54
N ASP A 158 7.21 -19.82 -7.89
CA ASP A 158 6.95 -21.11 -8.53
C ASP A 158 5.45 -21.26 -8.83
N LEU A 159 5.03 -20.91 -10.04
CA LEU A 159 3.63 -20.95 -10.46
C LEU A 159 3.01 -22.35 -10.44
N SER A 160 3.81 -23.40 -10.53
CA SER A 160 3.29 -24.78 -10.56
C SER A 160 2.52 -25.12 -9.28
N ARG A 161 2.91 -24.50 -8.16
CA ARG A 161 2.26 -24.63 -6.85
C ARG A 161 0.93 -23.90 -6.76
N HIS A 162 0.72 -22.89 -7.62
CA HIS A 162 -0.40 -21.95 -7.55
C HIS A 162 -1.39 -22.16 -8.70
N GLY A 163 -1.45 -23.38 -9.27
CA GLY A 163 -2.34 -23.70 -10.38
C GLY A 163 -2.06 -22.92 -11.67
N GLY A 164 -0.86 -22.33 -11.82
CA GLY A 164 -0.49 -21.52 -12.98
C GLY A 164 -1.05 -20.10 -12.99
N SER A 165 -1.68 -19.62 -11.91
CA SER A 165 -2.21 -18.26 -11.79
C SER A 165 -1.27 -17.35 -11.00
N TRP A 166 -0.92 -16.21 -11.58
CA TRP A 166 -0.13 -15.18 -10.92
C TRP A 166 -0.92 -14.49 -9.82
N LYS A 167 -2.23 -14.28 -10.02
CA LYS A 167 -3.10 -13.69 -9.01
C LYS A 167 -3.16 -14.57 -7.77
N ARG A 168 -3.40 -15.87 -7.97
CA ARG A 168 -3.38 -16.86 -6.88
C ARG A 168 -2.03 -16.89 -6.18
N ALA A 169 -0.93 -16.96 -6.93
CA ALA A 169 0.41 -16.94 -6.36
C ALA A 169 0.68 -15.69 -5.50
N PHE A 170 0.23 -14.52 -5.95
CA PHE A 170 0.35 -13.28 -5.20
C PHE A 170 -0.40 -13.34 -3.87
N PHE A 171 -1.69 -13.71 -3.89
CA PHE A 171 -2.52 -13.71 -2.68
C PHE A 171 -2.12 -14.77 -1.67
N GLU A 172 -1.77 -15.98 -2.13
CA GLU A 172 -1.29 -17.06 -1.25
C GLU A 172 0.00 -16.62 -0.55
N ARG A 173 1.01 -16.15 -1.29
CA ARG A 173 2.29 -15.72 -0.70
C ARG A 173 2.18 -14.48 0.17
N MET A 174 1.36 -13.51 -0.23
CA MET A 174 1.12 -12.32 0.57
C MET A 174 0.50 -12.69 1.93
N LEU A 175 -0.46 -13.62 1.93
CA LEU A 175 -1.10 -14.07 3.16
C LEU A 175 -0.14 -14.91 4.01
N GLU A 176 0.67 -15.77 3.40
CA GLU A 176 1.76 -16.49 4.08
C GLU A 176 2.70 -15.50 4.79
N ASP A 177 3.22 -14.48 4.08
CA ASP A 177 4.12 -13.48 4.66
C ASP A 177 3.44 -12.68 5.79
N ALA A 178 2.16 -12.33 5.63
CA ALA A 178 1.40 -11.62 6.65
C ALA A 178 1.21 -12.45 7.92
N ILE A 179 0.99 -13.76 7.79
CA ILE A 179 0.86 -14.69 8.92
C ILE A 179 2.24 -14.96 9.56
N GLU A 180 3.27 -15.19 8.74
CA GLU A 180 4.63 -15.50 9.21
C GLU A 180 5.27 -14.33 9.99
N THR A 181 4.87 -13.09 9.70
CA THR A 181 5.36 -11.88 10.39
C THR A 181 4.43 -11.40 11.50
N PHE A 182 3.32 -12.11 11.75
CA PHE A 182 2.36 -11.74 12.77
C PHE A 182 2.87 -12.10 14.16
N VAL A 183 2.97 -11.10 15.04
CA VAL A 183 3.33 -11.25 16.45
C VAL A 183 2.08 -11.08 17.30
N PRO A 184 1.58 -12.13 17.97
CA PRO A 184 0.41 -12.03 18.83
C PRO A 184 0.57 -10.94 19.90
N GLY A 185 -0.47 -10.13 20.09
CA GLY A 185 -0.48 -9.02 21.06
C GLY A 185 0.24 -7.74 20.60
N HIS A 186 1.05 -7.79 19.54
CA HIS A 186 1.79 -6.63 19.05
C HIS A 186 1.39 -6.23 17.63
N THR A 187 1.17 -7.20 16.74
CA THR A 187 0.70 -6.92 15.38
C THR A 187 -0.80 -6.58 15.39
N TYR A 188 -1.17 -5.52 14.67
CA TYR A 188 -2.56 -5.07 14.58
C TYR A 188 -3.44 -6.09 13.84
N ALA A 189 -4.23 -6.86 14.60
CA ALA A 189 -5.06 -7.96 14.09
C ALA A 189 -6.04 -7.56 12.96
N PRO A 190 -6.74 -6.41 12.99
CA PRO A 190 -7.68 -6.04 11.92
C PRO A 190 -7.03 -5.92 10.54
N ARG A 191 -5.73 -5.61 10.47
CA ARG A 191 -5.00 -5.59 9.19
C ARG A 191 -4.89 -6.98 8.58
N LEU A 192 -4.63 -8.01 9.40
CA LEU A 192 -4.61 -9.39 8.92
C LEU A 192 -6.02 -9.81 8.47
N GLU A 193 -7.05 -9.45 9.23
CA GLU A 193 -8.43 -9.76 8.86
C GLU A 193 -8.88 -9.13 7.53
N GLU A 194 -8.45 -7.89 7.26
CA GLU A 194 -8.67 -7.20 6.00
C GLU A 194 -7.88 -7.85 4.85
N CYS A 195 -6.62 -8.23 5.06
CA CYS A 195 -5.87 -8.99 4.07
C CYS A 195 -6.57 -10.31 3.71
N VAL A 196 -7.10 -11.01 4.72
CA VAL A 196 -7.82 -12.27 4.53
C VAL A 196 -9.12 -12.06 3.75
N SER A 197 -9.88 -10.99 4.00
CA SER A 197 -11.15 -10.76 3.28
C SER A 197 -10.94 -10.57 1.78
N TYR A 198 -9.88 -9.86 1.37
CA TYR A 198 -9.55 -9.68 -0.05
C TYR A 198 -8.90 -10.92 -0.67
N ALA A 199 -8.11 -11.68 0.10
CA ALA A 199 -7.38 -12.85 -0.39
C ALA A 199 -8.24 -14.11 -0.48
N ALA A 200 -9.24 -14.26 0.40
CA ALA A 200 -9.99 -15.49 0.61
C ALA A 200 -10.47 -16.21 -0.66
N PRO A 201 -11.00 -15.53 -1.71
CA PRO A 201 -11.48 -16.22 -2.91
C PRO A 201 -10.36 -16.85 -3.77
N TYR A 202 -9.11 -16.48 -3.53
CA TYR A 202 -7.98 -16.84 -4.39
C TYR A 202 -6.99 -17.78 -3.69
N VAL A 203 -7.17 -18.04 -2.39
CA VAL A 203 -6.26 -18.85 -1.58
C VAL A 203 -6.77 -20.29 -1.51
N HIS A 204 -5.95 -21.19 -2.04
CA HIS A 204 -6.20 -22.63 -2.03
C HIS A 204 -5.07 -23.39 -1.34
N HIS A 205 -3.85 -22.88 -1.39
CA HIS A 205 -2.68 -23.45 -0.72
C HIS A 205 -2.06 -22.41 0.22
N LEU A 206 -1.68 -22.85 1.42
CA LEU A 206 -0.86 -22.06 2.35
C LEU A 206 0.32 -22.89 2.86
N ASP A 207 1.53 -22.37 2.69
CA ASP A 207 2.79 -22.90 3.22
C ASP A 207 3.39 -21.93 4.25
N ILE A 208 2.91 -22.03 5.49
CA ILE A 208 3.36 -21.19 6.61
C ILE A 208 4.53 -21.89 7.30
N ARG A 209 5.73 -21.36 7.08
CA ARG A 209 6.97 -21.99 7.55
C ARG A 209 7.48 -21.42 8.88
N GLN A 210 6.79 -20.45 9.45
CA GLN A 210 7.03 -19.97 10.81
C GLN A 210 5.77 -19.35 11.41
N LEU A 211 5.67 -19.39 12.73
CA LEU A 211 4.69 -18.65 13.51
C LEU A 211 5.45 -18.00 14.66
N LEU A 212 5.32 -16.69 14.82
CA LEU A 212 6.02 -15.98 15.89
C LEU A 212 5.22 -16.12 17.19
N PRO A 213 5.88 -16.43 18.32
CA PRO A 213 5.23 -16.36 19.62
C PRO A 213 5.00 -14.90 20.03
N PRO A 214 4.13 -14.64 21.01
CA PRO A 214 4.03 -13.32 21.62
C PRO A 214 5.37 -12.89 22.23
N LEU A 215 5.62 -11.59 22.24
CA LEU A 215 6.77 -11.03 22.93
C LEU A 215 6.58 -11.20 24.44
N ARG A 216 7.61 -11.68 25.14
CA ARG A 216 7.60 -11.68 26.61
C ARG A 216 7.60 -10.22 27.08
N GLU A 217 6.61 -9.85 27.88
CA GLU A 217 6.65 -8.59 28.60
C GLU A 217 7.79 -8.68 29.63
N GLN A 218 8.83 -7.87 29.49
CA GLN A 218 9.81 -7.75 30.55
C GLN A 218 9.12 -7.13 31.78
N PRO A 219 9.30 -7.69 32.99
CA PRO A 219 8.75 -7.09 34.18
C PRO A 219 9.27 -5.66 34.28
N LYS A 220 8.36 -4.69 34.29
CA LYS A 220 8.70 -3.30 34.60
C LYS A 220 9.40 -3.29 35.93
N ASP A 221 10.61 -2.72 35.98
CA ASP A 221 11.39 -2.53 37.19
C ASP A 221 10.47 -2.00 38.28
N LYS A 222 10.16 -2.86 39.26
CA LYS A 222 9.57 -2.40 40.50
C LYS A 222 10.69 -1.70 41.25
N ASP A 223 10.53 -0.39 41.42
CA ASP A 223 11.38 0.47 42.23
C ASP A 223 11.96 -0.25 43.45
N GLU A 224 13.25 -0.06 43.66
CA GLU A 224 14.03 -0.64 44.74
C GLU A 224 13.40 -0.36 46.12
N GLY A 225 13.15 -1.42 46.88
CA GLY A 225 12.73 -1.27 48.27
C GLY A 225 12.07 -2.48 48.90
N SER A 226 12.61 -3.69 48.75
CA SER A 226 12.30 -4.75 49.71
C SER A 226 13.40 -5.81 49.73
N GLU A 227 14.32 -5.68 50.69
CA GLU A 227 15.22 -6.76 51.08
C GLU A 227 14.39 -7.90 51.68
N GLY A 228 14.21 -8.95 50.89
CA GLY A 228 13.57 -10.19 51.31
C GLY A 228 14.19 -11.33 50.52
N GLU A 229 15.27 -11.90 51.06
CA GLU A 229 15.84 -13.16 50.60
C GLU A 229 14.74 -14.25 50.69
N SER A 230 14.09 -14.53 49.56
CA SER A 230 13.23 -15.70 49.41
C SER A 230 13.78 -16.51 48.25
N ASP A 231 14.68 -17.42 48.61
CA ASP A 231 15.29 -18.43 47.74
C ASP A 231 14.28 -19.54 47.43
N SER A 232 13.12 -19.14 46.91
CA SER A 232 12.18 -20.07 46.32
C SER A 232 12.72 -20.38 44.92
N GLU A 233 13.41 -21.50 44.79
CA GLU A 233 13.63 -22.20 43.53
C GLU A 233 12.26 -22.58 42.94
N GLN A 234 11.50 -21.58 42.51
CA GLN A 234 10.34 -21.74 41.67
C GLN A 234 10.92 -22.20 40.35
N SER A 235 11.01 -23.53 40.19
CA SER A 235 11.26 -24.23 38.94
C SER A 235 10.57 -23.44 37.84
N SER A 236 11.36 -22.67 37.10
CA SER A 236 10.87 -21.73 36.10
C SER A 236 10.55 -22.59 34.89
N GLU A 237 9.50 -23.41 35.00
CA GLU A 237 9.00 -24.14 33.86
C GLU A 237 8.69 -23.10 32.79
N PRO A 238 9.26 -23.23 31.58
CA PRO A 238 9.08 -22.24 30.54
C PRO A 238 7.57 -22.11 30.30
N GLN A 239 7.01 -20.94 30.64
CA GLN A 239 5.60 -20.65 30.43
C GLN A 239 5.32 -20.85 28.95
N ALA A 240 4.58 -21.91 28.61
CA ALA A 240 4.22 -22.22 27.24
C ALA A 240 3.39 -21.04 26.71
N VAL A 241 3.84 -20.46 25.61
CA VAL A 241 3.20 -19.30 25.01
C VAL A 241 2.53 -19.74 23.71
N ASP A 242 1.22 -19.56 23.63
CA ASP A 242 0.42 -19.98 22.47
C ASP A 242 0.75 -19.11 21.24
N HIS A 243 0.72 -19.73 20.05
CA HIS A 243 0.94 -19.04 18.78
C HIS A 243 -0.33 -18.31 18.32
N LEU A 244 -0.23 -17.60 17.19
CA LEU A 244 -1.41 -17.05 16.50
C LEU A 244 -2.47 -18.15 16.30
N ASP A 245 -3.67 -17.91 16.82
CA ASP A 245 -4.84 -18.73 16.50
C ASP A 245 -5.21 -18.50 15.02
N LEU A 246 -5.00 -19.53 14.19
CA LEU A 246 -5.33 -19.52 12.77
C LEU A 246 -6.83 -19.72 12.51
N GLY A 247 -7.63 -20.10 13.52
CA GLY A 247 -9.07 -20.33 13.35
C GLY A 247 -9.81 -19.18 12.64
N PRO A 248 -9.69 -17.92 13.10
CA PRO A 248 -10.31 -16.77 12.46
C PRO A 248 -9.85 -16.54 11.01
N VAL A 249 -8.59 -16.87 10.69
CA VAL A 249 -8.05 -16.74 9.32
C VAL A 249 -8.62 -17.85 8.45
N LEU A 250 -8.44 -19.10 8.86
CA LEU A 250 -8.82 -20.28 8.10
C LEU A 250 -10.34 -20.28 7.85
N SER A 251 -11.17 -19.92 8.84
CA SER A 251 -12.64 -19.89 8.68
C SER A 251 -13.17 -19.07 7.49
N LYS A 252 -12.37 -18.14 6.94
CA LYS A 252 -12.71 -17.35 5.74
C LYS A 252 -12.23 -18.00 4.43
N LEU A 253 -11.29 -18.93 4.47
CA LEU A 253 -10.63 -19.56 3.33
C LEU A 253 -11.37 -20.84 2.89
N ASN A 254 -12.59 -20.67 2.37
CA ASN A 254 -13.45 -21.78 1.97
C ASN A 254 -12.89 -22.67 0.84
N GLU A 255 -11.95 -22.11 0.08
CA GLU A 255 -11.31 -22.75 -1.08
C GLU A 255 -10.00 -23.45 -0.75
N LEU A 256 -9.60 -23.48 0.53
CA LEU A 256 -8.35 -24.06 1.00
C LEU A 256 -8.32 -25.59 0.82
N GLU A 257 -7.37 -26.06 0.02
CA GLU A 257 -7.12 -27.47 -0.30
C GLU A 257 -5.86 -28.02 0.38
N LYS A 258 -4.84 -27.18 0.60
CA LYS A 258 -3.57 -27.60 1.20
C LYS A 258 -3.12 -26.62 2.27
N LEU A 259 -2.74 -27.15 3.43
CA LEU A 259 -2.24 -26.38 4.55
C LEU A 259 -0.95 -27.02 5.07
N ALA A 260 0.17 -26.32 4.93
CA ALA A 260 1.43 -26.68 5.57
C ALA A 260 1.74 -25.65 6.67
N LEU A 261 2.00 -26.15 7.87
CA LEU A 261 2.30 -25.34 9.06
C LEU A 261 3.59 -25.80 9.70
N CYS A 262 4.40 -24.83 10.11
CA CYS A 262 5.57 -25.05 10.96
C CYS A 262 5.52 -24.14 12.18
N PHE A 263 5.35 -24.74 13.37
CA PHE A 263 5.41 -24.05 14.66
C PHE A 263 6.88 -23.87 15.06
N THR A 264 7.53 -22.90 14.43
CA THR A 264 8.95 -22.56 14.62
C THR A 264 9.15 -21.07 14.35
N VAL A 265 10.28 -20.53 14.80
CA VAL A 265 10.76 -19.21 14.42
C VAL A 265 12.02 -19.36 13.56
N LYS A 266 12.06 -18.71 12.39
CA LYS A 266 13.26 -18.70 11.55
C LYS A 266 14.22 -17.63 12.05
N LYS A 267 15.53 -17.88 11.92
CA LYS A 267 16.59 -16.87 12.14
C LYS A 267 16.52 -16.17 13.52
N CYS A 268 16.28 -16.94 14.59
CA CYS A 268 16.17 -16.40 15.96
C CYS A 268 17.40 -15.58 16.44
N GLY A 269 18.56 -15.76 15.81
CA GLY A 269 19.77 -15.02 16.16
C GLY A 269 20.14 -15.20 17.63
N MET A 270 20.44 -14.09 18.30
CA MET A 270 20.79 -14.06 19.73
C MET A 270 19.57 -14.17 20.66
N ASN A 271 18.34 -14.05 20.16
CA ASN A 271 17.11 -14.17 20.93
C ASN A 271 16.56 -15.61 20.92
N PHE A 272 17.46 -16.59 20.89
CA PHE A 272 17.08 -18.00 20.89
C PHE A 272 16.56 -18.41 22.27
N ASP A 273 15.40 -19.07 22.28
CA ASP A 273 14.85 -19.71 23.47
C ASP A 273 14.06 -20.96 23.04
N TRP A 274 14.17 -22.06 23.78
CA TRP A 274 13.42 -23.28 23.47
C TRP A 274 11.90 -23.08 23.50
N SER A 275 11.40 -22.12 24.26
CA SER A 275 9.97 -21.85 24.36
C SER A 275 9.35 -21.35 23.05
N VAL A 276 10.13 -20.72 22.15
CA VAL A 276 9.61 -20.18 20.88
C VAL A 276 9.35 -21.26 19.82
N PHE A 277 9.76 -22.51 20.10
CA PHE A 277 9.54 -23.67 19.23
C PHE A 277 8.48 -24.63 19.80
N GLN A 278 7.80 -24.26 20.88
CA GLN A 278 6.85 -25.14 21.55
C GLN A 278 5.50 -25.15 20.83
N PHE A 279 5.13 -26.30 20.27
CA PHE A 279 3.75 -26.53 19.84
C PHE A 279 2.90 -26.91 21.05
N THR A 280 2.04 -26.00 21.51
CA THR A 280 1.30 -26.20 22.76
C THR A 280 0.06 -27.08 22.58
N GLY A 281 -0.48 -27.60 23.69
CA GLY A 281 -1.77 -28.31 23.66
C GLY A 281 -2.92 -27.41 23.18
N ARG A 282 -2.85 -26.10 23.46
CA ARG A 282 -3.84 -25.13 22.96
C ARG A 282 -3.71 -24.92 21.47
N ASP A 283 -2.48 -24.81 20.94
CA ASP A 283 -2.22 -24.72 19.49
C ASP A 283 -2.86 -25.92 18.77
N CYS A 284 -2.67 -27.13 19.31
CA CYS A 284 -3.27 -28.35 18.77
C CYS A 284 -4.81 -28.30 18.79
N LEU A 285 -5.41 -27.84 19.89
CA LEU A 285 -6.87 -27.70 19.99
C LEU A 285 -7.43 -26.64 19.02
N ASN A 286 -6.77 -25.49 18.90
CA ASN A 286 -7.19 -24.42 18.00
C ASN A 286 -7.09 -24.88 16.54
N LEU A 287 -5.96 -25.48 16.18
CA LEU A 287 -5.74 -26.04 14.85
C LEU A 287 -6.76 -27.14 14.50
N SER A 288 -7.02 -28.07 15.41
CA SER A 288 -7.98 -29.15 15.17
C SER A 288 -9.41 -28.63 14.97
N ARG A 289 -9.85 -27.64 15.76
CA ARG A 289 -11.15 -26.97 15.54
C ARG A 289 -11.20 -26.25 14.21
N ALA A 290 -10.13 -25.56 13.84
CA ALA A 290 -10.06 -24.87 12.56
C ALA A 290 -10.17 -25.87 11.40
N ILE A 291 -9.37 -26.93 11.39
CA ILE A 291 -9.38 -27.95 10.34
C ILE A 291 -10.75 -28.63 10.22
N GLN A 292 -11.43 -28.90 11.34
CA GLN A 292 -12.75 -29.54 11.34
C GLN A 292 -13.79 -28.77 10.49
N GLN A 293 -13.61 -27.46 10.33
CA GLN A 293 -14.51 -26.59 9.56
C GLN A 293 -14.19 -26.55 8.05
N HIS A 294 -13.15 -27.26 7.57
CA HIS A 294 -12.66 -27.19 6.19
C HIS A 294 -12.89 -28.48 5.41
N PRO A 295 -14.04 -28.64 4.73
CA PRO A 295 -14.35 -29.87 4.00
C PRO A 295 -13.52 -30.05 2.72
N ARG A 296 -12.90 -28.98 2.20
CA ARG A 296 -12.08 -29.02 0.98
C ARG A 296 -10.61 -29.30 1.23
N LEU A 297 -10.16 -29.28 2.49
CA LEU A 297 -8.77 -29.54 2.85
C LEU A 297 -8.42 -31.01 2.58
N ARG A 298 -7.44 -31.25 1.72
CA ARG A 298 -6.99 -32.59 1.30
C ARG A 298 -5.62 -32.94 1.85
N GLU A 299 -4.75 -31.95 1.99
CA GLU A 299 -3.38 -32.14 2.45
C GLU A 299 -3.11 -31.24 3.66
N LEU A 300 -2.73 -31.85 4.77
CA LEU A 300 -2.28 -31.17 5.98
C LEU A 300 -0.86 -31.63 6.30
N HIS A 301 0.10 -30.71 6.25
CA HIS A 301 1.48 -30.98 6.64
C HIS A 301 1.82 -30.21 7.90
N LEU A 302 2.07 -30.95 8.99
CA LEU A 302 2.58 -30.37 10.23
C LEU A 302 4.05 -30.71 10.35
N THR A 303 4.89 -29.70 10.17
CA THR A 303 6.34 -29.88 10.20
C THR A 303 6.87 -29.32 11.51
N ARG A 304 7.77 -30.06 12.15
CA ARG A 304 8.65 -29.53 13.20
C ARG A 304 10.03 -29.41 12.62
N GLN A 305 10.46 -28.20 12.26
CA GLN A 305 11.87 -27.99 11.99
C GLN A 305 12.61 -27.93 13.32
N VAL A 306 13.42 -28.95 13.59
CA VAL A 306 14.44 -28.84 14.64
C VAL A 306 15.40 -27.76 14.14
N PRO A 307 15.70 -26.70 14.92
CA PRO A 307 16.73 -25.76 14.52
C PRO A 307 18.00 -26.57 14.26
N ALA A 308 18.44 -26.60 13.00
CA ALA A 308 19.75 -27.10 12.67
C ALA A 308 20.71 -26.14 13.37
N LEU A 309 21.09 -26.47 14.60
CA LEU A 309 22.27 -25.90 15.23
C LEU A 309 23.36 -26.15 14.19
N LEU A 310 23.79 -25.08 13.51
CA LEU A 310 25.03 -25.06 12.77
C LEU A 310 26.13 -25.25 13.83
N MET A 311 26.31 -26.49 14.26
CA MET A 311 27.56 -27.00 14.77
C MET A 311 28.49 -27.11 13.57
N THR A 312 28.90 -25.96 13.05
CA THR A 312 30.14 -25.86 12.29
C THR A 312 31.24 -25.65 13.32
N ASN A 313 32.15 -26.63 13.37
CA ASN A 313 33.35 -26.73 14.21
C ASN A 313 34.06 -25.41 14.51
#